data_AF-A0A0R1VC66-F1
#
_entry.id   AF-A0A0R1VC66-F1
#
_cell.length_a   1.000
_cell.length_b   1.000
_cell.length_c   1.000
_cell.angle_alpha   90.00
_cell.angle_beta   90.00
_cell.angle_gamma   90.00
#
_symmetry.space_group_name_H-M   'P 1'
#
loop_
_entity.id
_entity.type
_entity.pdbx_description
1 polymer ?
#
loop_
_entity_poly.entity_id
_entity_poly.type
_entity_poly.pdbx_seq_one_letter_code
_entity_poly.pdbx_strand_id
1 'polypeptide(L)' 'MTANEQIIALVKPEYLKKIPKIFRKHATESTCKLIAREHVDLYKAFEDGEPTESQKQEMTDLINGIFEERMKKHKMM' A
#
# COMPACT_ATOMS: atom_id res chain seq x y z
N MET A 1 -8.18 -2.37 13.68
CA MET A 1 -7.26 -2.34 12.53
C MET A 1 -7.23 -0.90 12.07
N THR A 2 -6.05 -0.31 11.91
CA THR A 2 -5.89 1.04 11.36
C THR A 2 -6.03 1.00 9.84
N ALA A 3 -6.32 2.14 9.21
CA ALA A 3 -6.33 2.27 7.75
C ALA A 3 -5.03 1.73 7.12
N ASN A 4 -3.89 2.05 7.72
CA ASN A 4 -2.58 1.54 7.30
C ASN A 4 -2.51 0.01 7.34
N GLU A 5 -2.97 -0.63 8.42
CA GLU A 5 -2.98 -2.09 8.50
C GLU A 5 -3.89 -2.72 7.45
N GLN A 6 -5.06 -2.13 7.20
CA GLN A 6 -5.98 -2.60 6.14
C GLN A 6 -5.36 -2.46 4.75
N ILE A 7 -4.75 -1.31 4.47
CA ILE A 7 -4.09 -1.01 3.19
C ILE A 7 -2.87 -1.91 2.98
N ILE A 8 -2.04 -2.12 4.01
CA ILE A 8 -0.86 -2.99 3.95
C ILE A 8 -1.27 -4.45 3.69
N ALA A 9 -2.43 -4.89 4.18
CA ALA A 9 -2.94 -6.23 3.92
C ALA A 9 -3.28 -6.48 2.43
N LEU A 10 -3.47 -5.42 1.63
CA LEU A 10 -3.71 -5.50 0.18
C LEU A 10 -2.42 -5.67 -0.64
N VAL A 11 -1.25 -5.50 -0.03
CA VAL A 11 0.04 -5.64 -0.72
C VAL A 11 0.30 -7.10 -1.08
N LYS A 12 0.66 -7.36 -2.33
CA LYS A 12 1.05 -8.70 -2.79
C LYS A 12 2.20 -9.24 -1.92
N PRO A 13 2.09 -10.46 -1.39
CA PRO A 13 3.09 -11.02 -0.49
C PRO A 13 4.46 -11.20 -1.18
N GLU A 14 4.50 -11.32 -2.50
CA GLU A 14 5.74 -11.41 -3.28
C GLU A 14 6.63 -10.16 -3.13
N TYR A 15 6.05 -8.96 -3.08
CA TYR A 15 6.79 -7.71 -2.92
C TYR A 15 7.41 -7.65 -1.53
N LEU A 16 6.61 -7.97 -0.50
CA LEU A 16 7.08 -7.98 0.88
C LEU A 16 8.17 -9.05 1.10
N LYS A 17 8.08 -10.20 0.44
CA LYS A 17 9.10 -11.27 0.54
C LYS A 17 10.46 -10.82 0.01
N LYS A 18 10.50 -10.07 -1.09
CA LYS A 18 11.73 -9.58 -1.71
C LYS A 18 12.37 -8.42 -0.94
N ILE A 19 11.59 -7.63 -0.19
CA ILE A 19 12.12 -6.53 0.62
C ILE A 19 12.74 -7.09 1.92
N PRO A 20 13.98 -6.71 2.28
CA PRO A 20 14.59 -7.10 3.55
C PRO A 20 13.74 -6.61 4.74
N LYS A 21 13.61 -7.44 5.79
CA LYS A 21 12.69 -7.19 6.92
C LYS A 21 12.87 -5.80 7.57
N ILE A 22 14.11 -5.33 7.67
CA ILE A 22 14.47 -4.03 8.27
C ILE A 22 13.83 -2.86 7.50
N PHE A 23 13.66 -3.00 6.17
CA PHE A 23 13.09 -1.95 5.33
C PHE A 23 11.59 -2.08 5.11
N ARG A 24 10.97 -3.22 5.42
CA ARG A 24 9.53 -3.46 5.17
C ARG A 24 8.67 -2.40 5.83
N LYS A 25 8.90 -2.14 7.12
CA LYS A 25 8.16 -1.13 7.89
C LYS A 25 8.29 0.26 7.25
N HIS A 26 9.51 0.66 6.90
CA HIS A 26 9.74 1.95 6.26
C HIS A 26 9.07 2.05 4.88
N ALA A 27 9.13 0.99 4.07
CA ALA A 27 8.52 0.94 2.75
C ALA A 27 7.00 1.04 2.82
N THR A 28 6.35 0.27 3.71
CA THR A 28 4.90 0.29 3.89
C THR A 28 4.42 1.63 4.46
N GLU A 29 5.05 2.14 5.51
CA GLU A 29 4.68 3.45 6.09
C GLU A 29 4.84 4.60 5.08
N SER A 30 5.93 4.61 4.31
CA SER A 30 6.14 5.66 3.31
C SER A 30 5.12 5.58 2.17
N THR A 31 4.69 4.37 1.78
CA THR A 31 3.62 4.21 0.79
C THR A 31 2.28 4.68 1.34
N CYS A 32 1.91 4.30 2.55
CA CYS A 32 0.67 4.76 3.17
C CYS A 32 0.64 6.28 3.34
N LYS A 33 1.75 6.92 3.75
CA LYS A 33 1.85 8.38 3.84
C LYS A 33 1.69 9.07 2.49
N LEU A 34 2.20 8.46 1.42
CA LEU A 34 2.01 8.97 0.05
C LEU A 34 0.53 8.92 -0.35
N ILE A 35 -0.11 7.76 -0.16
CA ILE A 35 -1.53 7.55 -0.47
C ILE A 35 -2.41 8.49 0.35
N ALA A 36 -2.16 8.63 1.66
CA ALA A 36 -2.91 9.56 2.52
C ALA A 36 -2.79 11.02 2.08
N ARG A 37 -1.70 11.40 1.40
CA ARG A 37 -1.48 12.76 0.89
C ARG A 37 -2.08 12.97 -0.49
N GLU A 38 -1.95 12.00 -1.39
CA GLU A 38 -2.31 12.16 -2.81
C GLU A 38 -3.69 11.61 -3.16
N HIS A 39 -4.18 10.65 -2.38
CA HIS A 39 -5.47 9.97 -2.56
C HIS A 39 -6.29 10.08 -1.27
N VAL A 40 -6.50 11.31 -0.80
CA VAL A 40 -7.12 11.61 0.50
C VAL A 40 -8.50 10.95 0.65
N ASP A 41 -9.38 11.09 -0.33
CA ASP A 41 -10.74 10.52 -0.27
C ASP A 41 -10.74 9.00 -0.23
N LEU A 42 -9.86 8.37 -1.02
CA LEU A 42 -9.71 6.93 -1.05
C LEU A 42 -9.13 6.43 0.28
N TYR A 43 -8.11 7.09 0.83
CA TYR A 43 -7.52 6.73 2.11
C TYR A 43 -8.52 6.89 3.27
N LYS A 44 -9.31 7.98 3.25
CA LYS A 44 -10.32 8.25 4.27
C LYS A 44 -11.39 7.15 4.33
N ALA A 45 -11.78 6.57 3.20
CA ALA A 45 -12.69 5.42 3.19
C ALA A 45 -12.16 4.21 4.01
N PHE A 46 -10.84 4.04 4.09
CA PHE A 46 -10.21 3.03 4.95
C PHE A 46 -10.09 3.50 6.40
N GLU A 47 -9.94 4.80 6.65
CA GLU A 47 -9.98 5.35 8.02
C GLU A 47 -11.37 5.22 8.64
N ASP A 48 -12.42 5.46 7.86
CA ASP A 48 -13.81 5.33 8.26
C ASP A 48 -14.21 3.84 8.44
N GLY A 49 -13.39 2.91 7.94
CA GLY A 49 -13.57 1.46 8.12
C GLY A 49 -14.59 0.82 7.19
N GLU A 50 -15.20 1.59 6.28
CA GLU A 50 -16.28 1.16 5.38
C GLU A 50 -15.91 1.31 3.88
N PRO A 51 -14.75 0.85 3.40
CA PRO A 51 -14.44 0.94 1.98
C PRO A 51 -15.34 0.01 1.16
N THR A 52 -15.92 0.54 0.09
CA THR A 52 -16.66 -0.24 -0.91
C THR A 52 -15.74 -1.22 -1.65
N GLU A 53 -16.30 -2.24 -2.30
CA GLU A 53 -15.51 -3.18 -3.12
C GLU A 53 -14.72 -2.46 -4.22
N SER A 54 -15.29 -1.41 -4.81
CA SER A 54 -14.59 -0.57 -5.80
C SER A 54 -13.37 0.12 -5.19
N GLN A 55 -13.52 0.72 -4.00
CA GLN A 55 -12.41 1.38 -3.30
C GLN A 55 -11.35 0.39 -2.83
N LYS A 56 -11.73 -0.82 -2.44
CA LYS A 56 -10.77 -1.90 -2.14
C LYS A 56 -9.96 -2.29 -3.36
N GLN A 57 -10.60 -2.45 -4.52
CA GLN A 57 -9.92 -2.77 -5.76
C GLN A 57 -8.98 -1.63 -6.19
N GLU A 58 -9.46 -0.39 -6.17
CA GLU A 58 -8.66 0.80 -6.49
C GLU A 58 -7.44 0.94 -5.58
N MET A 59 -7.63 0.77 -4.26
CA MET A 59 -6.52 0.79 -3.31
C MET A 59 -5.53 -0.35 -3.54
N THR A 60 -6.03 -1.55 -3.87
CA THR A 60 -5.19 -2.73 -4.19
C THR A 60 -4.31 -2.46 -5.40
N ASP A 61 -4.88 -1.91 -6.48
CA ASP A 61 -4.13 -1.59 -7.69
C ASP A 61 -3.12 -0.46 -7.42
N LEU A 62 -3.53 0.59 -6.71
CA LEU A 62 -2.68 1.72 -6.34
C LEU A 62 -1.47 1.28 -5.51
N ILE A 63 -1.69 0.58 -4.40
CA ILE A 63 -0.59 0.21 -3.51
C ILE A 63 0.37 -0.76 -4.20
N ASN A 64 -0.15 -1.74 -4.93
CA ASN A 64 0.68 -2.70 -5.64
C ASN A 64 1.43 -2.08 -6.83
N GLY A 65 0.84 -1.09 -7.51
CA GLY A 65 1.52 -0.28 -8.52
C GLY A 65 2.71 0.48 -7.96
N ILE A 66 2.54 1.13 -6.80
CA ILE A 66 3.64 1.84 -6.11
C ILE A 66 4.76 0.87 -5.71
N PHE A 67 4.42 -0.31 -5.19
CA PHE A 67 5.43 -1.31 -4.86
C PHE A 67 6.14 -1.83 -6.11
N GLU A 68 5.40 -2.14 -7.18
CA GLU A 68 5.98 -2.59 -8.45
C GLU A 68 6.99 -1.57 -9.01
N GLU A 69 6.61 -0.30 -9.10
CA GLU A 69 7.48 0.80 -9.55
C GLU A 69 8.77 0.88 -8.72
N ARG A 70 8.65 0.80 -7.38
CA ARG A 70 9.81 0.79 -6.48
C ARG A 70 10.70 -0.44 -6.73
N MET A 71 10.11 -1.62 -6.87
CA MET A 71 10.86 -2.86 -7.10
C MET A 71 11.62 -2.83 -8.43
N LYS A 72 11.00 -2.31 -9.51
CA LYS A 72 11.64 -2.07 -10.81
C LYS A 72 12.83 -1.12 -10.67
N LYS A 73 12.64 0.01 -9.98
CA LYS A 73 13.70 1.00 -9.73
C LYS A 73 14.91 0.43 -8.99
N HIS A 74 14.67 -0.52 -8.08
CA HIS A 74 15.71 -1.18 -7.31
C HIS A 74 16.24 -2.48 -7.95
N LYS A 75 15.84 -2.80 -9.20
CA LYS A 75 16.22 -4.03 -9.92
C LYS A 75 15.92 -5.32 -9.15
N MET A 76 14.77 -5.32 -8.45
CA MET A 76 14.27 -6.46 -7.66
C MET A 76 13.18 -7.26 -8.39
N MET A 77 12.84 -6.86 -9.62
CA MET A 77 11.98 -7.58 -10.55
C MET A 77 12.81 -8.17 -11.67
#